data_AF-A0A1I3PX47-F1
#
_entry.id   AF-A0A1I3PX47-F1
#
_cell.length_a   1.000
_cell.length_b   1.000
_cell.length_c   1.000
_cell.angle_alpha   90.00
_cell.angle_beta   90.00
_cell.angle_gamma   90.00
#
_symmetry.space_group_name_H-M   'P 1'
#
loop_
_entity.id
_entity.type
_entity.pdbx_description
1 polymer ?
#
loop_
_entity_poly.entity_id
_entity_poly.type
_entity_poly.pdbx_seq_one_letter_code
_entity_poly.pdbx_strand_id
1 'polypeptide(L)'
;MEIYEDEVRHYRIFSKIYTRLTGRQPSPAITEPCPKNYKEGLKIAFKDEQETVDFYLDIADRAKDKYIQHIFRRAAADEQNHAVWFLYFYMKMCCKDR
;
A
#
# COMPACT_ATOMS: atom_id res chain seq x y z
N MET A 1 -12.79 -3.26 -7.55
CA MET A 1 -12.68 -2.10 -6.62
C MET A 1 -11.22 -1.72 -6.69
N GLU A 2 -10.91 -0.46 -6.97
CA GLU A 2 -9.59 0.02 -7.41
C GLU A 2 -8.42 -0.47 -6.53
N ILE A 3 -8.56 -0.40 -5.19
CA ILE A 3 -7.50 -0.78 -4.23
C ILE A 3 -6.93 -2.18 -4.48
N TYR A 4 -7.77 -3.22 -4.57
CA TYR A 4 -7.26 -4.59 -4.76
C TYR A 4 -6.51 -4.78 -6.08
N GLU A 5 -6.98 -4.13 -7.15
CA GLU A 5 -6.35 -4.23 -8.47
C GLU A 5 -4.99 -3.51 -8.48
N ASP A 6 -4.90 -2.40 -7.74
CA ASP A 6 -3.68 -1.64 -7.52
C ASP A 6 -2.65 -2.43 -6.69
N GLU A 7 -3.06 -3.04 -5.58
CA GLU A 7 -2.18 -3.90 -4.77
C GLU A 7 -1.59 -5.08 -5.57
N VAL A 8 -2.44 -5.74 -6.38
CA VAL A 8 -1.99 -6.84 -7.25
C VAL A 8 -1.00 -6.33 -8.29
N ARG A 9 -1.20 -5.12 -8.83
CA ARG A 9 -0.28 -4.49 -9.77
C ARG A 9 1.05 -4.16 -9.09
N HIS A 10 1.03 -3.55 -7.91
CA HIS A 10 2.21 -3.21 -7.13
C HIS A 10 3.03 -4.46 -6.82
N TYR A 11 2.39 -5.51 -6.28
CA TYR A 11 3.05 -6.80 -6.00
C TYR A 11 3.78 -7.36 -7.21
N ARG A 12 3.12 -7.38 -8.38
CA ARG A 12 3.73 -7.88 -9.63
C ARG A 12 4.93 -7.05 -10.05
N ILE A 13 4.85 -5.72 -9.93
CA ILE A 13 5.94 -4.82 -10.34
C ILE A 13 7.11 -4.95 -9.37
N PHE A 14 6.88 -4.91 -8.06
CA PHE A 14 7.93 -5.04 -7.06
C PHE A 14 8.61 -6.40 -7.11
N SER A 15 7.87 -7.47 -7.37
CA SER A 15 8.45 -8.80 -7.57
C SER A 15 9.40 -8.85 -8.77
N LYS A 16 9.05 -8.17 -9.87
CA LYS A 16 9.92 -8.04 -11.05
C LYS A 16 11.16 -7.22 -10.75
N ILE A 17 11.02 -6.09 -10.05
CA ILE A 17 12.15 -5.25 -9.63
C ILE A 17 13.08 -6.05 -8.72
N TYR A 18 12.55 -6.69 -7.68
CA TYR A 18 13.32 -7.51 -6.74
C TYR A 18 14.09 -8.63 -7.45
N THR A 19 13.42 -9.37 -8.34
CA THR A 19 14.05 -10.46 -9.11
C THR A 19 15.16 -9.92 -10.02
N ARG A 20 14.94 -8.78 -10.67
CA ARG A 20 15.95 -8.14 -11.52
C ARG A 20 17.19 -7.69 -10.73
N LEU A 21 17.00 -7.18 -9.51
CA LEU A 21 18.08 -6.68 -8.68
C LEU A 21 18.87 -7.79 -7.97
N THR A 22 18.19 -8.86 -7.57
CA THR A 22 18.77 -9.89 -6.68
C THR A 22 19.01 -11.24 -7.37
N GLY A 23 18.40 -11.47 -8.54
CA GLY A 23 18.37 -12.77 -9.21
C GLY A 23 17.49 -13.81 -8.51
N ARG A 24 16.75 -13.45 -7.46
CA ARG A 24 15.90 -14.37 -6.67
C ARG A 24 14.44 -13.96 -6.73
N GLN A 25 13.53 -14.93 -6.69
CA GLN A 25 12.11 -14.65 -6.53
C GLN A 25 11.80 -14.24 -5.07
N PRO A 26 10.89 -13.28 -4.84
CA PRO A 26 10.45 -12.94 -3.48
C PRO A 26 9.57 -14.05 -2.89
N SER A 27 9.58 -14.21 -1.58
CA SER A 27 8.69 -15.12 -0.83
C SER A 27 8.10 -14.36 0.36
N PRO A 28 7.15 -13.42 0.13
CA PRO A 28 6.53 -12.68 1.21
C PRO A 28 5.69 -13.61 2.08
N ALA A 29 5.66 -13.32 3.38
CA ALA A 29 4.82 -14.00 4.35
C ALA A 29 3.86 -13.00 4.98
N ILE A 30 2.63 -13.43 5.27
CA ILE A 30 1.69 -12.63 6.04
C ILE A 30 2.17 -12.66 7.49
N THR A 31 2.66 -11.52 7.97
CA THR A 31 3.21 -11.38 9.33
C THR A 31 2.21 -10.80 10.32
N GLU A 32 1.13 -10.20 9.82
CA GLU A 32 0.17 -9.47 10.64
C GLU A 32 -1.15 -10.23 10.80
N PRO A 33 -1.76 -10.19 12.00
CA PRO A 33 -3.05 -10.84 12.23
C PRO A 33 -4.18 -10.08 11.54
N CYS A 34 -5.16 -10.82 11.01
CA CYS A 34 -6.36 -10.21 10.46
C CYS A 34 -7.14 -9.43 11.55
N PRO A 35 -7.61 -8.22 11.24
CA PRO A 35 -8.43 -7.43 12.16
C PRO A 35 -9.70 -8.18 12.61
N LYS A 36 -10.09 -7.99 13.87
CA LYS A 36 -11.25 -8.69 14.48
C LYS A 36 -12.61 -8.22 13.95
N ASN A 37 -12.69 -6.98 13.48
CA ASN A 37 -13.92 -6.40 12.97
C ASN A 37 -13.63 -5.36 11.89
N TYR A 38 -14.66 -5.05 11.10
CA TYR A 38 -14.54 -4.16 9.95
C TYR A 38 -14.08 -2.75 10.31
N LYS A 39 -14.60 -2.15 11.40
CA LYS A 39 -14.22 -0.79 11.83
C LYS A 39 -12.75 -0.70 12.20
N GLU A 40 -12.25 -1.69 12.92
CA GLU A 40 -10.82 -1.78 13.27
C GLU A 40 -9.97 -2.04 12.03
N GLY A 41 -10.45 -2.89 11.11
CA GLY A 41 -9.78 -3.12 9.83
C GLY A 41 -9.62 -1.86 8.99
N LEU A 42 -10.65 -1.01 8.92
CA LEU A 42 -10.56 0.29 8.23
C LEU A 42 -9.55 1.24 8.88
N LYS A 43 -9.47 1.25 10.21
CA LYS A 43 -8.52 2.09 10.95
C LYS A 43 -7.08 1.63 10.75
N ILE A 44 -6.84 0.32 10.81
CA ILE A 44 -5.54 -0.30 10.56
C ILE A 44 -5.12 -0.03 9.12
N ALA A 45 -5.96 -0.39 8.14
CA ALA A 45 -5.68 -0.16 6.72
C ALA A 45 -5.36 1.31 6.43
N PHE A 46 -6.14 2.27 6.96
CA PHE A 46 -5.82 3.69 6.81
C PHE A 46 -4.40 4.05 7.26
N LYS A 47 -3.98 3.54 8.43
CA LYS A 47 -2.65 3.81 8.98
C LYS A 47 -1.56 3.13 8.16
N ASP A 48 -1.79 1.88 7.75
CA ASP A 48 -0.84 1.12 6.94
C ASP A 48 -0.61 1.79 5.58
N GLU A 49 -1.67 2.30 4.94
CA GLU A 49 -1.53 3.05 3.69
C GLU A 49 -0.73 4.35 3.90
N GLN A 50 -0.97 5.08 4.99
CA GLN A 50 -0.17 6.29 5.29
C GLN A 50 1.31 5.98 5.50
N GLU A 51 1.63 4.92 6.24
CA GLU A 51 3.01 4.49 6.46
C GLU A 51 3.66 3.99 5.15
N THR A 52 2.87 3.37 4.28
CA THR A 52 3.33 2.87 2.97
C THR A 52 3.64 4.01 2.00
N VAL A 53 2.88 5.13 2.04
CA VAL A 53 3.22 6.36 1.31
C VAL A 53 4.63 6.81 1.65
N ASP A 54 4.93 6.98 2.94
CA ASP A 54 6.23 7.44 3.41
C ASP A 54 7.34 6.46 3.02
N PHE A 55 7.08 5.16 3.16
CA PHE A 55 8.02 4.10 2.78
C PHE A 55 8.36 4.12 1.28
N TYR A 56 7.37 4.25 0.41
CA TYR A 56 7.58 4.29 -1.03
C TYR A 56 8.25 5.59 -1.48
N LEU A 57 7.95 6.73 -0.86
CA LEU A 57 8.66 7.98 -1.12
C LEU A 57 10.14 7.88 -0.74
N ASP A 58 10.47 7.28 0.42
CA ASP A 58 11.86 7.06 0.83
C ASP A 58 12.63 6.18 -0.17
N ILE A 59 12.01 5.10 -0.66
CA ILE A 59 12.61 4.28 -1.72
C ILE A 59 12.84 5.11 -2.98
N ALA A 60 11.84 5.88 -3.42
CA ALA A 60 11.93 6.67 -4.63
C ALA A 60 13.02 7.74 -4.57
N ASP A 61 13.25 8.34 -3.40
CA ASP A 61 14.28 9.36 -3.20
C ASP A 61 15.69 8.76 -3.15
N ARG A 62 15.82 7.52 -2.67
CA ARG A 62 17.10 6.79 -2.65
C ARG A 62 17.42 6.06 -3.96
N ALA A 63 16.41 5.80 -4.79
CA ALA A 63 16.58 5.07 -6.03
C ALA A 63 17.39 5.86 -7.07
N LYS A 64 18.49 5.27 -7.55
CA LYS A 64 19.29 5.82 -8.67
C LYS A 64 18.69 5.50 -10.04
N ASP A 65 18.00 4.38 -10.14
CA ASP A 65 17.33 3.97 -11.37
C ASP A 65 16.02 4.77 -11.53
N LYS A 66 15.91 5.51 -12.65
CA LYS A 66 14.77 6.39 -12.93
C LYS A 66 13.45 5.63 -13.05
N TYR A 67 13.47 4.39 -13.55
CA TYR A 67 12.28 3.56 -13.63
C TYR A 67 11.81 3.18 -12.23
N ILE A 68 12.73 2.73 -11.35
CA ILE A 68 12.39 2.39 -9.96
C ILE A 68 11.84 3.62 -9.23
N GLN A 69 12.51 4.77 -9.35
CA GLN A 69 12.03 6.02 -8.76
C GLN A 69 10.61 6.38 -9.22
N HIS A 70 10.34 6.30 -10.53
CA HIS A 70 9.01 6.60 -11.07
C HIS A 70 7.93 5.65 -10.55
N ILE A 71 8.22 4.35 -10.54
CA ILE A 71 7.28 3.33 -10.07
C ILE A 71 6.90 3.56 -8.61
N PHE A 72 7.88 3.79 -7.72
CA PHE A 72 7.58 3.99 -6.30
C PHE A 72 6.86 5.31 -6.03
N ARG A 73 7.13 6.38 -6.79
CA ARG A 73 6.31 7.62 -6.70
C ARG A 73 4.87 7.41 -7.15
N ARG A 74 4.65 6.59 -8.17
CA ARG A 74 3.29 6.25 -8.63
C ARG A 74 2.55 5.41 -7.59
N ALA A 75 3.21 4.39 -7.02
CA ALA A 75 2.64 3.57 -5.96
C ALA A 75 2.29 4.41 -4.73
N ALA A 76 3.17 5.31 -4.29
CA ALA A 76 2.88 6.22 -3.18
C ALA A 76 1.65 7.11 -3.42
N ALA A 77 1.41 7.54 -4.66
CA ALA A 77 0.22 8.30 -5.01
C ALA A 77 -1.06 7.43 -4.99
N ASP A 78 -0.95 6.16 -5.39
CA ASP A 78 -2.04 5.18 -5.27
C ASP A 78 -2.38 4.97 -3.78
N GLU A 79 -1.39 4.74 -2.91
CA GLU A 79 -1.61 4.54 -1.45
C GLU A 79 -2.20 5.77 -0.76
N GLN A 80 -1.82 6.97 -1.20
CA GLN A 80 -2.44 8.19 -0.69
C GLN A 80 -3.95 8.22 -0.99
N ASN A 81 -4.37 7.75 -2.18
CA ASN A 81 -5.78 7.63 -2.51
C ASN A 81 -6.45 6.50 -1.70
N HIS A 82 -5.76 5.38 -1.49
CA HIS A 82 -6.25 4.28 -0.66
C HIS A 82 -6.52 4.73 0.78
N ALA A 83 -5.58 5.47 1.39
CA ALA A 83 -5.75 6.07 2.70
C ALA A 83 -7.00 6.97 2.77
N VAL A 84 -7.22 7.81 1.76
CA VAL A 84 -8.43 8.65 1.68
C VAL A 84 -9.70 7.81 1.64
N TRP A 85 -9.73 6.72 0.87
CA TRP A 85 -10.87 5.81 0.81
C TRP A 85 -11.13 5.12 2.16
N PHE A 86 -10.10 4.60 2.82
CA PHE A 86 -10.25 3.97 4.14
C PHE A 86 -10.74 4.96 5.19
N LEU A 87 -10.23 6.20 5.19
CA LEU A 87 -10.73 7.26 6.06
C LEU A 87 -12.20 7.57 5.78
N TYR A 88 -12.60 7.68 4.51
CA TYR A 88 -14.00 7.90 4.13
C TYR A 88 -14.93 6.79 4.65
N PHE A 89 -14.56 5.52 4.45
CA PHE A 89 -15.34 4.40 4.96
C PHE A 89 -15.39 4.38 6.50
N TYR A 90 -14.28 4.70 7.17
CA TYR A 90 -14.22 4.77 8.62
C TYR A 90 -15.17 5.86 9.17
N MET A 91 -15.16 7.04 8.56
CA MET A 91 -16.05 8.14 8.92
C MET A 91 -17.53 7.80 8.68
N LYS A 92 -17.85 7.09 7.59
CA LYS A 92 -19.23 6.62 7.33
C LYS A 92 -19.75 5.66 8.40
N MET A 93 -18.88 4.98 9.14
CA MET A 93 -19.28 4.13 10.27
C MET A 93 -19.52 4.91 11.57
N CYS A 94 -18.94 6.10 11.74
CA CYS A 94 -19.06 6.88 12.99
C CYS A 94 -20.45 7.51 13.17
N CYS A 95 -21.21 7.68 12.10
CA CYS A 95 -22.43 8.50 12.10
C CYS A 95 -23.73 7.71 11.83
N LYS A 96 -23.70 6.37 11.88
CA LYS A 96 -24.92 5.55 11.72
C LYS A 96 -25.78 5.47 12.99
N ASP A 97 -25.26 5.90 14.14
CA ASP A 97 -25.96 5.88 15.43
C ASP A 97 -26.39 7.29 15.90
N ARG A 98 -26.80 8.16 14.98
CA ARG A 98 -27.36 9.47 15.33
C ARG A 98 -28.70 9.70 14.67
#